data_AF-A0A2T5IHG7-F1
#
_entry.id   AF-A0A2T5IHG7-F1
#
_cell.length_a   1.000
_cell.length_b   1.000
_cell.length_c   1.000
_cell.angle_alpha   90.00
_cell.angle_beta   90.00
_cell.angle_gamma   90.00
#
_symmetry.space_group_name_H-M   'P 1'
#
loop_
_entity.id
_entity.type
_entity.pdbx_description
1 polymer ?
#
loop_
_entity_poly.entity_id
_entity_poly.type
_entity_poly.pdbx_seq_one_letter_code
_entity_poly.pdbx_strand_id
1 'polypeptide(L)'
;MGIRDFFKKGTKEKAQPVAEASGEARDGVGRILFQTRWKSSALFADNSLIQKVAERIILEDPFCKPFGSLEDEAIARIKRRIYEYEQVTTVNVAIKDGNLIIEGLSLGKLPAEQWNEISPYYGKNDFTAFVYVTGGRFKIWSDASEIVETVYTAYDLDIFIQFE
;
A
#
# COMPACT_ATOMS: atom_id res chain seq x y z
N MET A 1 -49.04 -3.68 -15.28
CA MET A 1 -48.11 -2.56 -15.56
C MET A 1 -47.16 -2.49 -14.38
N GLY A 2 -45.85 -2.73 -14.43
CA GLY A 2 -44.92 -2.65 -15.56
C GLY A 2 -43.87 -1.58 -15.23
N ILE A 3 -42.88 -1.93 -14.40
CA ILE A 3 -41.56 -1.27 -14.32
C ILE A 3 -40.48 -2.35 -14.40
N ARG A 4 -40.58 -3.17 -15.44
CA ARG A 4 -39.41 -3.79 -16.06
C ARG A 4 -38.98 -2.85 -17.18
N ASP A 5 -37.69 -2.87 -17.45
CA ASP A 5 -36.99 -2.22 -18.56
C ASP A 5 -36.55 -0.78 -18.35
N PHE A 6 -35.40 -0.60 -17.67
CA PHE A 6 -34.39 0.30 -18.21
C PHE A 6 -32.99 -0.35 -18.11
N PHE A 7 -32.56 -0.94 -19.24
CA PHE A 7 -31.18 -1.07 -19.77
C PHE A 7 -30.11 -1.71 -18.85
N LYS A 8 -29.62 -2.94 -19.06
CA LYS A 8 -28.96 -3.57 -20.22
C LYS A 8 -27.65 -2.87 -20.67
N LYS A 9 -26.53 -3.53 -20.29
CA LYS A 9 -25.24 -3.68 -20.99
C LYS A 9 -24.30 -2.47 -21.17
N GLY A 10 -23.01 -2.75 -20.88
CA GLY A 10 -21.82 -2.02 -21.32
C GLY A 10 -21.22 -1.18 -20.18
N THR A 11 -19.92 -1.12 -19.92
CA THR A 11 -18.73 -1.53 -20.65
C THR A 11 -17.57 -1.47 -19.63
N LYS A 12 -16.55 -2.30 -19.81
CA LYS A 12 -15.27 -2.21 -19.08
C LYS A 12 -14.81 -0.76 -18.99
N GLU A 13 -14.67 -0.22 -17.79
CA GLU A 13 -14.11 1.11 -17.58
C GLU A 13 -12.61 1.03 -17.87
N LYS A 14 -12.23 1.40 -19.09
CA LYS A 14 -10.86 1.72 -19.47
C LYS A 14 -10.45 2.99 -18.74
N ALA A 15 -9.20 3.01 -18.28
CA ALA A 15 -8.51 4.18 -17.75
C ALA A 15 -8.84 5.45 -18.55
N GLN A 16 -9.27 6.49 -17.84
CA GLN A 16 -9.46 7.81 -18.42
C GLN A 16 -8.09 8.52 -18.49
N PRO A 17 -7.69 9.06 -19.65
CA PRO A 17 -6.56 9.96 -19.74
C PRO A 17 -6.98 11.34 -19.22
N VAL A 18 -6.23 11.88 -18.27
CA VAL A 18 -6.47 13.22 -17.72
C VAL A 18 -6.15 14.24 -18.81
N ALA A 19 -7.17 15.02 -19.19
CA ALA A 19 -7.10 16.08 -20.17
C ALA A 19 -6.10 17.17 -19.77
N GLU A 20 -5.40 17.70 -20.77
CA GLU A 20 -4.59 18.89 -20.67
C GLU A 20 -5.45 20.09 -20.22
N ALA A 21 -5.04 20.72 -19.12
CA ALA A 21 -5.39 22.10 -18.81
C ALA A 21 -4.08 22.85 -18.56
N SER A 22 -3.77 23.78 -19.46
CA SER A 22 -2.69 24.74 -19.33
C SER A 22 -2.95 25.69 -18.16
N GLY A 23 -1.93 25.94 -17.34
CA GLY A 23 -1.97 26.94 -16.28
C GLY A 23 -0.64 27.00 -15.53
N GLU A 24 0.19 27.93 -15.98
CA GLU A 24 1.38 28.57 -15.38
C GLU A 24 2.00 28.00 -14.08
N ALA A 25 3.31 27.76 -14.18
CA ALA A 25 4.19 27.21 -13.15
C ALA A 25 4.23 28.03 -11.84
N ARG A 26 4.21 27.30 -10.72
CA ARG A 26 4.74 27.74 -9.43
C ARG A 26 5.64 26.63 -8.88
N ASP A 27 6.92 26.96 -8.76
CA ASP A 27 7.98 26.38 -7.92
C ASP A 27 7.82 24.94 -7.38
N GLY A 28 8.72 24.07 -7.83
CA GLY A 28 9.38 23.08 -6.97
C GLY A 28 8.74 21.71 -6.79
N VAL A 29 7.60 21.42 -7.43
CA VAL A 29 6.99 20.08 -7.38
C VAL A 29 6.95 19.53 -8.81
N GLY A 30 7.71 18.47 -9.07
CA GLY A 30 7.62 17.72 -10.31
C GLY A 30 6.16 17.34 -10.56
N ARG A 31 5.68 17.51 -11.79
CA ARG A 31 4.29 17.15 -12.10
C ARG A 31 4.17 15.64 -12.00
N ILE A 32 3.40 15.13 -11.03
CA ILE A 32 3.15 13.69 -10.90
C ILE A 32 2.60 13.16 -12.23
N LEU A 33 3.37 12.29 -12.87
CA LEU A 33 3.05 11.69 -14.17
C LEU A 33 2.31 10.37 -14.02
N PHE A 34 2.62 9.63 -12.95
CA PHE A 34 2.00 8.35 -12.64
C PHE A 34 2.05 8.07 -11.15
N GLN A 35 0.98 7.50 -10.61
CA GLN A 35 0.92 7.04 -9.23
C GLN A 35 0.10 5.75 -9.17
N THR A 36 0.57 4.78 -8.40
CA THR A 36 -0.16 3.54 -8.14
C THR A 36 0.09 3.00 -6.74
N ARG A 37 -0.78 2.09 -6.30
CA ARG A 37 -0.66 1.37 -5.03
C ARG A 37 -0.92 -0.11 -5.29
N TRP A 38 -0.02 -0.95 -4.79
CA TRP A 38 -0.13 -2.40 -4.88
C TRP A 38 -0.03 -3.05 -3.50
N LYS A 39 -0.72 -4.17 -3.34
CA LYS A 39 -0.55 -5.05 -2.19
C LYS A 39 0.42 -6.16 -2.52
N SER A 40 1.40 -6.42 -1.64
CA SER A 40 2.37 -7.48 -1.89
C SER A 40 1.73 -8.86 -2.03
N SER A 41 0.70 -9.16 -1.24
CA SER A 41 -0.09 -10.39 -1.34
C SER A 41 -0.85 -10.56 -2.66
N ALA A 42 -1.11 -9.46 -3.38
CA ALA A 42 -1.71 -9.50 -4.71
C ALA A 42 -0.68 -9.67 -5.84
N LEU A 43 0.58 -9.28 -5.58
CA LEU A 43 1.67 -9.35 -6.55
C LEU A 43 2.45 -10.67 -6.46
N PHE A 44 2.63 -11.18 -5.24
CA PHE A 44 3.51 -12.29 -4.93
C PHE A 44 2.76 -13.34 -4.11
N ALA A 45 2.97 -14.61 -4.45
CA ALA A 45 2.38 -15.74 -3.73
C ALA A 45 3.16 -16.15 -2.46
N ASP A 46 4.42 -15.72 -2.35
CA ASP A 46 5.28 -16.13 -1.25
C ASP A 46 5.11 -15.24 -0.01
N ASN A 47 4.12 -15.61 0.81
CA ASN A 47 3.84 -14.95 2.08
C ASN A 47 5.02 -15.02 3.07
N SER A 48 5.91 -16.01 2.96
CA SER A 48 7.07 -16.13 3.84
C SER A 48 8.12 -15.06 3.54
N LEU A 49 8.30 -14.71 2.26
CA LEU A 49 9.14 -13.59 1.85
C LEU A 49 8.54 -12.25 2.27
N ILE A 50 7.24 -12.06 2.06
CA ILE A 50 6.51 -10.85 2.49
C ILE A 50 6.70 -10.64 3.99
N GLN A 51 6.53 -11.70 4.79
CA GLN A 51 6.74 -11.64 6.23
C GLN A 51 8.17 -11.24 6.61
N LYS A 52 9.18 -11.84 5.99
CA LYS A 52 10.60 -11.49 6.25
C LYS A 52 10.90 -10.03 5.92
N VAL A 53 10.33 -9.50 4.84
CA VAL A 53 10.48 -8.09 4.46
C VAL A 53 9.79 -7.20 5.49
N ALA A 54 8.56 -7.51 5.88
CA ALA A 54 7.85 -6.76 6.92
C ALA A 54 8.64 -6.72 8.25
N GLU A 55 9.14 -7.87 8.70
CA GLU A 55 9.97 -7.98 9.90
C GLU A 55 11.27 -7.16 9.78
N ARG A 56 11.88 -7.14 8.58
CA ARG A 56 13.07 -6.34 8.32
C ARG A 56 12.80 -4.84 8.46
N ILE A 57 11.72 -4.35 7.86
CA ILE A 57 11.30 -2.95 7.95
C ILE A 57 11.06 -2.56 9.42
N ILE A 58 10.34 -3.41 10.17
CA ILE A 58 10.06 -3.18 11.60
C ILE A 58 11.35 -3.10 12.42
N LEU A 59 12.31 -4.01 12.16
CA LEU A 59 13.58 -4.06 12.88
C LEU A 59 14.45 -2.82 12.60
N GLU A 60 14.43 -2.33 11.37
CA GLU A 60 15.27 -1.20 10.95
C GLU A 60 14.68 0.17 11.29
N ASP A 61 13.39 0.26 11.64
CA ASP A 61 12.75 1.50 12.07
C ASP A 61 13.02 1.78 13.57
N PRO A 62 13.91 2.71 13.93
CA PRO A 62 14.22 3.03 15.32
C PRO A 62 13.08 3.77 16.05
N PHE A 63 12.10 4.29 15.30
CA PHE A 63 10.93 5.00 15.83
C PHE A 63 9.69 4.10 15.91
N CYS A 64 9.84 2.81 15.62
CA CYS A 64 8.78 1.84 15.70
C CYS A 64 8.17 1.80 17.12
N LYS A 65 6.89 2.21 17.21
CA LYS A 65 6.10 2.20 18.44
C LYS A 65 4.92 1.23 18.28
N PRO A 66 4.93 0.08 18.98
CA PRO A 66 3.80 -0.84 18.98
C PRO A 66 2.48 -0.11 19.32
N PHE A 67 1.47 -0.29 18.48
CA PHE A 67 0.14 0.32 18.58
C PHE A 67 0.17 1.86 18.71
N GLY A 68 1.22 2.52 18.21
CA GLY A 68 1.40 3.97 18.35
C GLY A 68 1.50 4.44 19.81
N SER A 69 1.90 3.55 20.74
CA SER A 69 1.91 3.80 22.19
C SER A 69 0.52 4.10 22.79
N LEU A 70 -0.55 3.61 22.16
CA LEU A 70 -1.90 3.72 22.70
C LEU A 70 -2.18 2.60 23.72
N GLU A 71 -2.70 3.01 24.87
CA GLU A 71 -3.26 2.11 25.88
C GLU A 71 -4.65 1.60 25.47
N ASP A 72 -5.07 0.47 26.04
CA ASP A 72 -6.32 -0.20 25.67
C ASP A 72 -7.55 0.69 25.87
N GLU A 73 -7.58 1.59 26.87
CA GLU A 73 -8.70 2.51 27.06
C GLU A 73 -8.80 3.53 25.92
N ALA A 74 -7.67 3.97 25.36
CA ALA A 74 -7.65 4.85 24.21
C ALA A 74 -8.14 4.12 22.96
N ILE A 75 -7.71 2.87 22.77
CA ILE A 75 -8.14 2.03 21.65
C ILE A 75 -9.65 1.77 21.71
N ALA A 76 -10.18 1.47 22.91
CA ALA A 76 -11.61 1.28 23.14
C ALA A 76 -12.45 2.51 22.75
N ARG A 77 -11.94 3.73 22.97
CA ARG A 77 -12.62 4.97 22.58
C ARG A 77 -12.64 5.19 21.06
N ILE A 78 -11.58 4.79 20.37
CA ILE A 78 -11.45 5.01 18.92
C ILE A 78 -12.36 4.03 18.15
N LYS A 79 -12.70 2.87 18.74
CA LYS A 79 -13.57 1.83 18.13
C LYS A 79 -13.16 1.43 16.70
N ARG A 80 -11.86 1.48 16.41
CA ARG A 80 -11.28 1.04 15.13
C ARG A 80 -10.22 -0.02 15.39
N ARG A 81 -9.91 -0.82 14.38
CA ARG A 81 -8.75 -1.70 14.41
C ARG A 81 -7.46 -0.87 14.37
N ILE A 82 -6.53 -1.15 15.27
CA ILE A 82 -5.21 -0.50 15.32
C ILE A 82 -4.17 -1.59 15.21
N TYR A 83 -3.37 -1.55 14.14
CA TYR A 83 -2.30 -2.53 13.92
C TYR A 83 -1.07 -2.14 14.74
N GLU A 84 -0.34 -3.16 15.20
CA GLU A 84 0.87 -2.99 16.02
C GLU A 84 1.89 -2.10 15.33
N TYR A 85 2.03 -2.23 14.01
CA TYR A 85 3.02 -1.53 13.19
C TYR A 85 2.39 -0.62 12.13
N GLU A 86 1.20 -0.07 12.37
CA GLU A 86 0.45 0.77 11.41
C GLU A 86 1.24 1.99 10.91
N GLN A 87 2.16 2.51 11.72
CA GLN A 87 2.98 3.68 11.41
C GLN A 87 4.34 3.36 10.79
N VAL A 88 4.70 2.06 10.68
CA VAL A 88 6.01 1.65 10.19
C VAL A 88 6.03 1.74 8.68
N THR A 89 7.00 2.51 8.16
CA THR A 89 7.14 2.77 6.73
C THR A 89 8.60 2.70 6.32
N THR A 90 8.86 2.35 5.06
CA THR A 90 10.17 2.52 4.45
C THR A 90 10.07 3.20 3.09
N VAL A 91 11.11 3.95 2.74
CA VAL A 91 11.36 4.50 1.40
C VAL A 91 12.48 3.76 0.68
N ASN A 92 13.12 2.77 1.31
CA ASN A 92 14.20 1.99 0.74
C ASN A 92 13.65 0.91 -0.20
N VAL A 93 13.12 1.39 -1.33
CA VAL A 93 12.47 0.58 -2.34
C VAL A 93 13.19 0.81 -3.66
N ALA A 94 13.52 -0.27 -4.35
CA ALA A 94 14.11 -0.24 -5.67
C ALA A 94 13.44 -1.27 -6.56
N ILE A 95 13.39 -0.97 -7.85
CA ILE A 95 13.09 -1.97 -8.87
C ILE A 95 14.39 -2.18 -9.65
N LYS A 96 14.78 -3.43 -9.92
CA LYS A 96 15.97 -3.76 -10.72
C LYS A 96 15.67 -4.92 -11.64
N ASP A 97 15.78 -4.70 -12.95
CA ASP A 97 15.44 -5.69 -13.98
C ASP A 97 14.02 -6.28 -13.80
N GLY A 98 13.08 -5.43 -13.38
CA GLY A 98 11.70 -5.81 -13.05
C GLY A 98 11.52 -6.51 -11.69
N ASN A 99 12.58 -6.77 -10.93
CA ASN A 99 12.47 -7.30 -9.57
C ASN A 99 12.21 -6.17 -8.57
N LEU A 100 11.21 -6.34 -7.72
CA LEU A 100 10.94 -5.45 -6.60
C LEU A 100 11.86 -5.81 -5.42
N ILE A 101 12.62 -4.83 -4.94
CA ILE A 101 13.54 -4.95 -3.82
C ILE A 101 13.13 -3.93 -2.75
N ILE A 102 12.95 -4.40 -1.52
CA ILE A 102 12.59 -3.56 -0.36
C ILE A 102 13.54 -3.90 0.77
N GLU A 103 14.17 -2.89 1.38
CA GLU A 103 15.22 -3.08 2.41
C GLU A 103 16.31 -4.08 2.00
N GLY A 104 16.70 -4.04 0.72
CA GLY A 104 17.71 -4.94 0.15
C GLY A 104 17.25 -6.39 -0.09
N LEU A 105 16.00 -6.75 0.27
CA LEU A 105 15.42 -8.06 0.03
C LEU A 105 14.58 -8.04 -1.25
N SER A 106 14.83 -9.02 -2.13
CA SER A 106 14.05 -9.19 -3.36
C SER A 106 12.75 -9.95 -3.07
N LEU A 107 11.61 -9.34 -3.41
CA LEU A 107 10.29 -9.99 -3.39
C LEU A 107 10.02 -10.78 -4.68
N GLY A 108 10.88 -10.61 -5.70
CA GLY A 108 10.77 -11.26 -7.00
C GLY A 108 10.34 -10.30 -8.11
N LYS A 109 10.10 -10.87 -9.30
CA LYS A 109 9.71 -10.10 -10.49
C LYS A 109 8.28 -9.61 -10.38
N LEU A 110 8.08 -8.33 -10.67
CA LEU A 110 6.74 -7.76 -10.84
C LEU A 110 6.00 -8.53 -11.95
N PRO A 111 4.70 -8.84 -11.76
CA PRO A 111 3.92 -9.43 -12.82
C PRO A 111 3.84 -8.49 -14.03
N ALA A 112 3.63 -9.07 -15.21
CA ALA A 112 3.74 -8.33 -16.48
C ALA A 112 2.77 -7.13 -16.57
N GLU A 113 1.59 -7.25 -15.98
CA GLU A 113 0.60 -6.16 -15.93
C GLU A 113 1.17 -4.93 -15.21
N GLN A 114 1.66 -5.10 -13.99
CA GLN A 114 2.25 -4.03 -13.19
C GLN A 114 3.53 -3.48 -13.79
N TRP A 115 4.37 -4.34 -14.38
CA TRP A 115 5.57 -3.88 -15.09
C TRP A 115 5.20 -3.01 -16.29
N ASN A 116 4.22 -3.41 -17.09
CA ASN A 116 3.79 -2.64 -18.26
C ASN A 116 3.19 -1.29 -17.88
N GLU A 117 2.53 -1.17 -16.71
CA GLU A 117 2.03 0.10 -16.18
C GLU A 117 3.17 1.10 -15.90
N ILE A 118 4.27 0.65 -15.28
CA ILE A 118 5.35 1.54 -14.85
C ILE A 118 6.47 1.70 -15.88
N SER A 119 6.66 0.74 -16.78
CA SER A 119 7.75 0.73 -17.76
C SER A 119 7.87 1.99 -18.64
N PRO A 120 6.78 2.71 -19.00
CA PRO A 120 6.91 3.94 -19.80
C PRO A 120 7.63 5.07 -19.08
N TYR A 121 7.52 5.11 -17.74
CA TYR A 121 8.07 6.13 -16.84
C TYR A 121 9.42 5.71 -16.26
N TYR A 122 9.58 4.41 -16.02
CA TYR A 122 10.76 3.85 -15.39
C TYR A 122 12.04 4.12 -16.19
N GLY A 123 13.02 4.79 -15.56
CA GLY A 123 14.30 5.18 -16.17
C GLY A 123 14.29 6.50 -16.94
N LYS A 124 13.13 7.14 -17.10
CA LYS A 124 13.00 8.48 -17.71
C LYS A 124 12.58 9.56 -16.72
N ASN A 125 11.98 9.13 -15.60
CA ASN A 125 11.34 9.96 -14.60
C ASN A 125 11.88 9.65 -13.21
N ASP A 126 11.71 10.61 -12.31
CA ASP A 126 12.13 10.45 -10.93
C ASP A 126 11.21 9.46 -10.23
N PHE A 127 11.78 8.35 -9.76
CA PHE A 127 11.06 7.26 -9.10
C PHE A 127 11.06 7.49 -7.60
N THR A 128 9.86 7.61 -7.02
CA THR A 128 9.65 7.61 -5.58
C THR A 128 8.76 6.45 -5.20
N ALA A 129 9.15 5.67 -4.19
CA ALA A 129 8.33 4.61 -3.66
C ALA A 129 8.43 4.53 -2.14
N PHE A 130 7.31 4.20 -1.52
CA PHE A 130 7.22 4.01 -0.07
C PHE A 130 6.32 2.82 0.24
N VAL A 131 6.64 2.12 1.31
CA VAL A 131 6.00 0.86 1.69
C VAL A 131 5.54 0.96 3.13
N TYR A 132 4.28 0.62 3.36
CA TYR A 132 3.73 0.48 4.71
C TYR A 132 3.62 -0.98 5.08
N VAL A 133 4.02 -1.29 6.31
CA VAL A 133 3.74 -2.61 6.88
C VAL A 133 2.27 -2.67 7.29
N THR A 134 1.57 -3.67 6.79
CA THR A 134 0.17 -3.93 7.11
C THR A 134 -0.02 -5.36 7.64
N GLY A 135 -1.12 -5.60 8.33
CA GLY A 135 -1.33 -6.87 9.01
C GLY A 135 -0.51 -6.98 10.30
N GLY A 136 -0.24 -8.21 10.74
CA GLY A 136 0.32 -8.48 12.05
C GLY A 136 -0.72 -8.50 13.17
N ARG A 137 -0.27 -8.29 14.42
CA ARG A 137 -1.19 -8.15 15.55
C ARG A 137 -1.94 -6.83 15.45
N PHE A 138 -3.22 -6.86 15.76
CA PHE A 138 -4.05 -5.67 15.90
C PHE A 138 -4.92 -5.76 17.14
N LYS A 139 -5.25 -4.60 17.68
CA LYS A 139 -6.21 -4.45 18.77
C LYS A 139 -7.52 -3.89 18.22
N ILE A 140 -8.63 -4.42 18.68
CA ILE A 140 -9.98 -3.96 18.32
C ILE A 140 -10.91 -4.07 19.54
N TRP A 141 -11.83 -3.12 19.67
CA TRP A 141 -12.91 -3.22 20.65
C TRP A 141 -13.92 -4.27 20.22
N SER A 142 -14.25 -5.20 21.11
CA SER A 142 -15.27 -6.23 20.90
C SER A 142 -16.53 -5.87 21.68
N ASP A 143 -17.62 -5.57 20.97
CA ASP A 143 -18.91 -5.27 21.61
C ASP A 143 -19.51 -6.49 22.33
N ALA A 144 -19.07 -7.70 22.00
CA ALA A 144 -19.57 -8.93 22.61
C ALA A 144 -18.95 -9.22 23.98
N SER A 145 -17.66 -8.91 24.15
CA SER A 145 -16.89 -9.19 25.36
C SER A 145 -16.63 -7.93 26.20
N GLU A 146 -17.00 -6.75 25.69
CA GLU A 146 -16.76 -5.43 26.29
C GLU A 146 -15.29 -5.20 26.69
N ILE A 147 -14.38 -5.77 25.91
CA ILE A 147 -12.93 -5.64 26.09
C ILE A 147 -12.22 -5.36 24.76
N VAL A 148 -10.98 -4.90 24.87
CA VAL A 148 -10.07 -4.84 23.73
C VAL A 148 -9.49 -6.23 23.48
N GLU A 149 -9.76 -6.78 22.32
CA GLU A 149 -9.22 -8.06 21.89
C GLU A 149 -7.97 -7.85 21.04
N THR A 150 -6.96 -8.70 21.26
CA THR A 150 -5.77 -8.76 20.41
C THR A 150 -5.93 -9.93 19.44
N VAL A 151 -5.92 -9.63 18.14
CA VAL A 151 -6.09 -10.59 17.06
C VAL A 151 -4.87 -10.52 16.13
N TYR A 152 -4.60 -11.58 15.39
CA TYR A 152 -3.49 -11.64 14.45
C TYR A 152 -3.97 -11.89 13.02
N THR A 153 -3.40 -11.15 12.08
CA THR A 153 -3.43 -11.46 10.65
C THR A 153 -2.01 -11.57 10.11
N ALA A 154 -1.80 -12.34 9.04
CA ALA A 154 -0.50 -12.37 8.38
C ALA A 154 -0.04 -10.95 7.97
N TYR A 155 1.27 -10.73 7.95
CA TYR A 155 1.84 -9.49 7.44
C TYR A 155 1.62 -9.38 5.92
N ASP A 156 1.43 -8.14 5.48
CA ASP A 156 1.34 -7.75 4.08
C ASP A 156 1.97 -6.36 3.93
N LEU A 157 2.28 -5.94 2.71
CA LEU A 157 2.92 -4.68 2.41
C LEU A 157 2.05 -3.89 1.43
N ASP A 158 1.76 -2.64 1.78
CA ASP A 158 1.15 -1.69 0.87
C ASP A 158 2.27 -0.86 0.22
N ILE A 159 2.52 -1.12 -1.06
CA ILE A 159 3.59 -0.53 -1.86
C ILE A 159 3.00 0.61 -2.68
N PHE A 160 3.49 1.82 -2.47
CA PHE A 160 3.11 3.00 -3.23
C PHE A 160 4.26 3.41 -4.13
N ILE A 161 3.94 3.72 -5.38
CA ILE A 161 4.90 4.11 -6.40
C ILE A 161 4.40 5.39 -7.08
N GLN A 162 5.32 6.32 -7.28
CA GLN A 162 5.10 7.60 -7.93
C GLN A 162 6.25 7.91 -8.90
N PHE A 163 5.90 8.49 -10.04
CA PHE A 163 6.84 9.05 -11.01
C PHE A 163 6.56 10.52 -11.26
N GLU A 164 7.61 11.34 -11.31
CA GLU A 164 7.59 12.79 -11.56
C GLU A 164 8.41 13.19 -12.80
#